data_AF-A0A935GZ65-F1
#
_entry.id   AF-A0A935GZ65-F1
#
_cell.length_a   1.000
_cell.length_b   1.000
_cell.length_c   1.000
_cell.angle_alpha   90.00
_cell.angle_beta   90.00
_cell.angle_gamma   90.00
#
_symmetry.space_group_name_H-M   'P 1'
#
loop_
_entity.id
_entity.type
_entity.pdbx_description
1 polymer ?
#
loop_
_entity_poly.entity_id
_entity_poly.type
_entity_poly.pdbx_seq_one_letter_code
_entity_poly.pdbx_strand_id
1 'polypeptide(L)'
;MKKTPTQTNANGVHGEQLSFLPTPELSVKWPRHTTIAGMVLSELLQGSFLDHQDLINGVSSWRLAVYINRLKNWGWPIQAIDKPAPTEQCPSRCISLYALPPAVIAQVQEMRGAA
;
A
#
# COMPACT_ATOMS: atom_id res chain seq x y z
N MET A 1 51.23 12.40 19.49
CA MET A 1 50.44 11.17 19.28
C MET A 1 48.96 11.52 19.42
N LYS A 2 48.21 11.49 18.32
CA LYS A 2 46.77 11.80 18.29
C LYS A 2 46.00 10.59 18.85
N LYS A 3 45.27 10.77 19.96
CA LYS A 3 44.37 9.75 20.50
C LYS A 3 43.00 9.92 19.81
N THR A 4 42.57 8.92 19.06
CA THR A 4 41.24 8.84 18.45
C THR A 4 40.19 8.64 19.56
N PRO A 5 39.06 9.37 19.59
CA PRO A 5 37.98 9.06 20.51
C PRO A 5 37.27 7.79 20.03
N THR A 6 37.21 6.80 20.92
CA THR A 6 36.40 5.58 20.78
C THR A 6 34.94 5.98 20.53
N GLN A 7 34.35 5.46 19.46
CA GLN A 7 32.92 5.59 19.19
C GLN A 7 32.17 4.76 20.24
N THR A 8 31.71 5.42 21.30
CA THR A 8 30.73 4.86 22.22
C THR A 8 29.42 4.68 21.47
N ASN A 9 28.91 3.45 21.41
CA ASN A 9 27.56 3.13 20.96
C ASN A 9 26.56 4.02 21.71
N ALA A 10 26.11 5.10 21.08
CA ALA A 10 24.95 5.83 21.51
C ALA A 10 23.73 4.96 21.18
N ASN A 11 23.27 4.19 22.16
CA ASN A 11 21.87 3.76 22.20
C ASN A 11 21.04 5.03 22.38
N GLY A 12 20.81 5.74 21.28
CA GLY A 12 19.85 6.82 21.21
C GLY A 12 18.49 6.23 21.55
N VAL A 13 17.89 6.73 22.63
CA VAL A 13 16.49 6.55 22.95
C VAL A 13 15.69 6.65 21.65
N HIS A 14 14.93 5.61 21.32
CA HIS A 14 14.03 5.60 20.16
C HIS A 14 13.07 6.78 20.34
N GLY A 15 13.40 7.90 19.69
CA GLY A 15 12.95 9.22 20.14
C GLY A 15 11.49 9.48 19.84
N GLU A 16 10.73 9.79 20.90
CA GLU A 16 9.43 10.47 20.89
C GLU A 16 9.49 11.88 20.26
N GLN A 17 10.67 12.33 19.82
CA GLN A 17 10.90 13.64 19.23
C GLN A 17 10.06 13.89 17.96
N LEU A 18 9.67 12.84 17.24
CA LEU A 18 8.85 12.95 16.03
C LEU A 18 7.34 12.87 16.30
N SER A 19 6.91 12.57 17.53
CA SER A 19 5.50 12.48 17.92
C SER A 19 4.78 13.84 17.92
N PHE A 20 5.54 14.94 17.97
CA PHE A 20 5.02 16.31 17.92
C PHE A 20 4.78 16.83 16.49
N LEU A 21 5.27 16.11 15.47
CA LEU A 21 4.98 16.46 14.09
C LEU A 21 3.56 15.99 13.76
N PRO A 22 2.75 16.82 13.06
CA PRO A 22 1.45 16.35 12.60
C PRO A 22 1.64 15.14 11.69
N THR A 23 0.78 14.12 11.84
CA THR A 23 0.75 13.00 10.91
C THR A 23 0.59 13.57 9.50
N PRO A 24 1.47 13.21 8.54
CA PRO A 24 1.40 13.79 7.21
C PRO A 24 0.04 13.46 6.59
N GLU A 25 -0.64 14.51 6.14
CA GLU A 25 -1.92 14.41 5.44
C GLU A 25 -1.79 13.55 4.18
N LEU A 26 -2.87 12.81 3.86
CA LEU A 26 -2.91 11.94 2.69
C LEU A 26 -2.91 12.77 1.40
N SER A 27 -1.73 12.95 0.79
CA SER A 27 -1.58 13.64 -0.49
C SER A 27 -1.65 12.66 -1.66
N VAL A 28 -2.88 12.32 -2.07
CA VAL A 28 -3.14 11.35 -3.15
C VAL A 28 -3.70 12.00 -4.40
N LYS A 29 -3.34 11.47 -5.57
CA LYS A 29 -3.98 11.80 -6.84
C LYS A 29 -5.07 10.79 -7.19
N TRP A 30 -6.26 11.30 -7.45
CA TRP A 30 -7.41 10.49 -7.84
C TRP A 30 -7.35 10.06 -9.32
N PRO A 31 -7.45 8.76 -9.64
CA PRO A 31 -7.74 8.30 -11.00
C PRO A 31 -9.12 8.78 -11.48
N ARG A 32 -9.31 8.82 -12.80
CA ARG A 32 -10.66 8.88 -13.38
C ARG A 32 -11.40 7.58 -13.07
N HIS A 33 -12.61 7.67 -12.53
CA HIS A 33 -13.40 6.50 -12.10
C HIS A 33 -13.69 5.49 -13.23
N THR A 34 -13.81 5.96 -14.48
CA THR A 34 -14.05 5.10 -15.66
C THR A 34 -12.82 4.33 -16.15
N THR A 35 -11.64 4.61 -15.61
CA THR A 35 -10.42 3.89 -15.98
C THR A 35 -10.24 2.64 -15.11
N ILE A 36 -9.49 1.64 -15.60
CA ILE A 36 -9.20 0.43 -14.80
C ILE A 36 -8.50 0.77 -13.49
N ALA A 37 -7.61 1.77 -13.47
CA ALA A 37 -7.01 2.24 -12.21
C ALA A 37 -8.05 2.84 -11.26
N GLY A 38 -9.08 3.51 -11.78
CA GLY A 38 -10.22 4.01 -11.01
C GLY A 38 -11.06 2.89 -10.42
N MET A 39 -11.39 1.88 -11.23
CA MET A 39 -12.14 0.71 -10.77
C MET A 39 -11.36 -0.10 -9.71
N VAL A 40 -10.07 -0.36 -9.94
CA VAL A 40 -9.18 -1.00 -8.96
C VAL A 40 -9.16 -0.22 -7.65
N LEU A 41 -9.00 1.11 -7.72
CA LEU A 41 -9.00 1.92 -6.51
C LEU A 41 -10.35 1.87 -5.78
N SER A 42 -11.47 1.90 -6.49
CA SER A 42 -12.80 1.77 -5.91
C SER A 42 -12.98 0.46 -5.16
N GLU A 43 -12.49 -0.65 -5.70
CA GLU A 43 -12.48 -1.95 -5.01
C GLU A 43 -11.62 -1.93 -3.75
N LEU A 44 -10.40 -1.41 -3.84
CA LEU A 44 -9.51 -1.31 -2.67
C LEU A 44 -10.11 -0.41 -1.56
N LEU A 45 -10.81 0.66 -1.92
CA LEU A 45 -11.49 1.55 -0.97
C LEU A 45 -12.73 0.92 -0.31
N GLN A 46 -13.28 -0.14 -0.89
CA GLN A 46 -14.30 -0.97 -0.24
C GLN A 46 -13.69 -1.99 0.75
N GLY A 47 -12.36 -2.05 0.84
CA GLY A 47 -11.65 -3.02 1.69
C GLY A 47 -11.38 -4.36 1.01
N SER A 48 -11.59 -4.47 -0.30
CA SER A 48 -11.30 -5.68 -1.07
C SER A 48 -9.79 -5.97 -1.09
N PHE A 49 -9.44 -7.26 -1.07
CA PHE A 49 -8.10 -7.76 -1.35
C PHE A 49 -8.08 -8.29 -2.78
N LEU A 50 -7.22 -7.74 -3.63
CA LEU A 50 -7.21 -8.05 -5.06
C LEU A 50 -5.97 -8.84 -5.45
N ASP A 51 -6.15 -9.95 -6.15
CA ASP A 51 -5.10 -10.58 -6.95
C ASP A 51 -5.36 -10.44 -8.47
N HIS A 52 -4.43 -10.96 -9.27
CA HIS A 52 -4.53 -10.88 -10.73
C HIS A 52 -5.77 -11.58 -11.29
N GLN A 53 -6.25 -12.64 -10.64
CA GLN A 53 -7.43 -13.37 -11.09
C GLN A 53 -8.70 -12.55 -10.89
N ASP A 54 -8.80 -11.82 -9.78
CA ASP A 54 -9.93 -10.91 -9.52
C ASP A 54 -10.05 -9.86 -10.63
N LEU A 55 -8.92 -9.28 -11.07
CA LEU A 55 -8.93 -8.30 -12.15
C LEU A 55 -9.31 -8.90 -13.51
N ILE A 56 -8.84 -10.12 -13.79
CA ILE A 56 -9.21 -10.84 -15.02
C ILE A 56 -10.71 -11.11 -15.02
N ASN A 57 -11.27 -11.58 -13.91
CA ASN A 57 -12.69 -11.91 -13.80
C ASN A 57 -13.59 -10.66 -13.87
N GLY A 58 -13.13 -9.53 -13.31
CA GLY A 58 -13.93 -8.30 -13.26
C GLY A 58 -13.87 -7.44 -14.52
N VAL A 59 -12.67 -7.24 -15.09
CA VAL A 59 -12.45 -6.27 -16.19
C VAL A 59 -11.61 -6.84 -17.34
N SER A 60 -11.46 -8.16 -17.42
CA SER A 60 -10.73 -8.85 -18.48
C SER A 60 -9.30 -8.33 -18.70
N SER A 61 -8.62 -7.93 -17.61
CA SER A 61 -7.26 -7.40 -17.66
C SER A 61 -6.31 -8.21 -16.80
N TRP A 62 -5.15 -8.56 -17.35
CA TRP A 62 -4.07 -9.27 -16.66
C TRP A 62 -3.07 -8.33 -15.97
N ARG A 63 -3.19 -7.01 -16.18
CA ARG A 63 -2.17 -6.00 -15.84
C ARG A 63 -2.32 -5.39 -14.43
N LEU A 64 -2.80 -6.15 -13.44
CA LEU A 64 -3.05 -5.61 -12.09
C LEU A 64 -1.85 -4.87 -11.51
N ALA A 65 -0.67 -5.48 -11.52
CA ALA A 65 0.57 -4.87 -11.02
C ALA A 65 0.87 -3.48 -11.64
N VAL A 66 0.51 -3.26 -12.91
CA VAL A 66 0.70 -1.97 -13.58
C VAL A 66 -0.22 -0.90 -12.98
N TYR A 67 -1.47 -1.23 -12.71
CA TYR A 67 -2.42 -0.30 -12.11
C TYR A 67 -2.08 -0.03 -10.64
N ILE A 68 -1.66 -1.05 -9.89
CA ILE A 68 -1.18 -0.90 -8.52
C ILE A 68 0.05 0.03 -8.47
N ASN A 69 1.06 -0.21 -9.30
CA ASN A 69 2.25 0.65 -9.34
C ASN A 69 1.91 2.09 -9.73
N ARG A 70 0.97 2.29 -10.66
CA ARG A 70 0.48 3.62 -11.00
C ARG A 70 -0.19 4.32 -9.81
N LEU A 71 -1.05 3.62 -9.08
CA LEU A 71 -1.70 4.18 -7.89
C LEU A 71 -0.69 4.50 -6.79
N LYS A 72 0.30 3.64 -6.56
CA LYS A 72 1.42 3.91 -5.64
C LYS A 72 2.19 5.17 -6.03
N ASN A 73 2.52 5.33 -7.31
CA ASN A 73 3.16 6.54 -7.84
C ASN A 73 2.29 7.80 -7.69
N TRP A 74 0.98 7.64 -7.46
CA TRP A 74 0.03 8.70 -7.16
C TRP A 74 -0.21 8.89 -5.67
N GLY A 75 0.61 8.29 -4.82
CA GLY A 75 0.59 8.46 -3.37
C GLY A 75 -0.29 7.47 -2.63
N TRP A 76 -0.96 6.54 -3.31
CA TRP A 76 -1.83 5.56 -2.64
C TRP A 76 -0.99 4.53 -1.87
N PRO A 77 -1.19 4.38 -0.55
CA PRO A 77 -0.37 3.51 0.30
C PRO A 77 -0.83 2.04 0.22
N ILE A 78 -0.87 1.48 -0.99
CA ILE A 78 -1.32 0.11 -1.25
C ILE A 78 -0.26 -0.88 -0.77
N GLN A 79 -0.66 -1.88 0.01
CA GLN A 79 0.20 -2.94 0.49
C GLN A 79 0.13 -4.16 -0.43
N ALA A 80 1.21 -4.93 -0.49
CA ALA A 80 1.26 -6.24 -1.12
C ALA A 80 1.47 -7.27 -0.02
N ILE A 81 0.60 -8.26 0.05
CA ILE A 81 0.58 -9.30 1.08
C ILE A 81 0.80 -10.63 0.37
N ASP A 82 1.79 -11.39 0.81
CA ASP A 82 2.03 -12.72 0.24
C ASP A 82 0.94 -13.70 0.71
N LYS A 83 0.27 -14.32 -0.26
CA LYS A 83 -0.75 -15.34 -0.07
C LYS A 83 -0.22 -16.68 -0.62
N PRO A 84 -0.12 -17.73 0.20
CA PRO A 84 0.15 -19.08 -0.30
C PRO A 84 -0.90 -19.49 -1.33
N ALA A 85 -0.43 -19.98 -2.48
CA ALA A 85 -1.28 -20.45 -3.58
C ALA A 85 -0.60 -21.66 -4.25
N PRO A 86 -0.48 -22.78 -3.50
CA PRO A 86 0.25 -23.97 -3.93
C PRO A 86 -0.39 -24.60 -5.16
N THR A 87 0.45 -25.23 -5.99
CA THR A 87 0.02 -26.13 -7.07
C THR A 87 0.75 -27.46 -6.95
N GLU A 88 0.26 -28.51 -7.62
CA GLU A 88 0.94 -29.82 -7.61
C GLU A 88 2.40 -29.73 -8.06
N GLN A 89 2.68 -28.88 -9.06
CA GLN A 89 4.02 -28.66 -9.59
C GLN A 89 4.87 -27.71 -8.73
N CYS A 90 4.24 -26.86 -7.91
CA CYS A 90 4.93 -25.88 -7.09
C CYS A 90 4.20 -25.67 -5.75
N PRO A 91 4.44 -26.53 -4.74
CA PRO A 91 3.78 -26.45 -3.44
C PRO A 91 4.16 -25.21 -2.63
N SER A 92 5.30 -24.58 -2.91
CA SER A 92 5.78 -23.37 -2.23
C SER A 92 5.35 -22.08 -2.94
N ARG A 93 4.46 -22.14 -3.92
CA ARG A 93 4.03 -20.97 -4.69
C ARG A 93 3.26 -19.98 -3.81
N CYS A 94 3.65 -18.71 -3.89
CA CYS A 94 2.92 -17.57 -3.33
C CYS A 94 2.51 -16.60 -4.44
N ILE A 95 1.42 -15.88 -4.20
CA ILE A 95 0.95 -14.76 -5.03
C ILE A 95 0.80 -13.51 -4.16
N SER A 96 0.80 -12.35 -4.78
CA SER A 96 0.54 -11.09 -4.08
C SER A 96 -0.95 -10.76 -4.09
N LEU A 97 -1.51 -10.54 -2.91
CA LEU A 97 -2.78 -9.84 -2.70
C LEU A 97 -2.50 -8.35 -2.43
N TYR A 98 -3.26 -7.47 -3.06
CA TYR A 98 -3.14 -6.04 -2.86
C TYR A 98 -4.33 -5.50 -2.07
N ALA A 99 -4.05 -4.66 -1.08
CA ALA A 99 -5.08 -4.06 -0.22
C ALA A 99 -4.68 -2.64 0.21
N LEU A 100 -5.67 -1.81 0.53
CA LEU A 100 -5.43 -0.57 1.27
C LEU A 100 -5.49 -0.83 2.78
N PRO A 101 -4.64 -0.17 3.59
CA PRO A 101 -4.73 -0.26 5.04
C PRO A 101 -6.10 0.24 5.52
N PRO A 102 -6.75 -0.43 6.50
CA PRO A 102 -8.06 0.01 7.01
C PRO A 102 -8.08 1.45 7.51
N ALA A 103 -6.99 1.92 8.14
CA ALA A 103 -6.85 3.30 8.59
C ALA A 103 -6.91 4.32 7.44
N VAL A 104 -6.34 3.97 6.28
CA VAL A 104 -6.37 4.84 5.08
C VAL A 104 -7.77 4.85 4.48
N ILE A 105 -8.47 3.72 4.49
CA ILE A 105 -9.85 3.64 4.02
C ILE A 105 -10.76 4.53 4.89
N ALA A 106 -10.63 4.42 6.22
CA ALA A 106 -11.37 5.25 7.17
C ALA A 106 -11.10 6.75 6.93
N GLN A 107 -9.82 7.13 6.84
CA GLN A 107 -9.42 8.51 6.54
C GLN A 107 -10.05 9.05 5.25
N VAL A 108 -10.07 8.25 4.17
CA VAL A 108 -10.68 8.64 2.90
C VAL A 108 -12.20 8.75 3.00
N GLN A 109 -12.86 7.89 3.78
CA GLN A 109 -14.30 7.98 4.02
C GLN A 109 -14.64 9.25 4.80
N GLU A 110 -13.86 9.60 5.82
CA GLU A 110 -14.00 10.86 6.56
C GLU A 110 -13.83 12.08 5.62
N MET A 111 -12.80 12.09 4.77
CA MET A 111 -12.58 13.14 3.78
C MET A 111 -13.76 13.31 2.80
N ARG A 112 -14.46 12.22 2.47
CA ARG A 112 -15.62 12.24 1.56
C ARG A 112 -16.93 12.61 2.26
N GLY A 113 -17.07 12.29 3.54
CA GLY A 113 -18.24 12.61 4.36
C GLY A 113 -18.20 14.00 4.98
N ALA A 114 -17.02 14.62 5.08
CA ALA A 114 -16.82 16.00 5.55
C ALA A 114 -17.06 17.07 4.46
N ALA A 115 -17.65 16.69 3.32
CA ALA A 115 -17.94 17.56 2.18
C ALA A 115 -19.44 17.87 2.06
#